data_AF-A0A496L0E0-F1
#
_entry.id   AF-A0A496L0E0-F1
#
_cell.length_a   1.000
_cell.length_b   1.000
_cell.length_c   1.000
_cell.angle_alpha   90.00
_cell.angle_beta   90.00
_cell.angle_gamma   90.00
#
_symmetry.space_group_name_H-M   'P 1'
#
loop_
_entity.id
_entity.type
_entity.pdbx_description
1 polymer ?
#
loop_
_entity_poly.entity_id
_entity_poly.type
_entity_poly.pdbx_seq_one_letter_code
_entity_poly.pdbx_strand_id
1 'polypeptide(L)'
;MGTISFSELSRAFITLFAIIDITGSIPLILSLKSKGIDINPIKTTCVALGIMIMFLLLGERIMHLFNVDIQSFAVAGSFVLFIMALEMILDVEIFKNNGPKNVGA
;
A
#
# COMPACT_ATOMS: atom_id res chain seq x y z
N MET A 1 5.69 -20.27 -28.76
CA MET A 1 4.42 -19.89 -28.08
C MET A 1 4.45 -20.58 -26.73
N GLY A 2 4.70 -19.83 -25.65
CA GLY A 2 5.01 -20.41 -24.34
C GLY A 2 3.83 -21.20 -23.77
N THR A 3 4.06 -22.47 -23.43
CA THR A 3 3.10 -23.28 -22.69
C THR A 3 3.03 -22.73 -21.26
N ILE A 4 1.96 -22.02 -20.92
CA ILE A 4 1.71 -21.54 -19.55
C ILE A 4 1.66 -22.78 -18.65
N SER A 5 2.73 -22.99 -17.89
CA SER A 5 2.83 -24.13 -16.99
C SER A 5 2.13 -23.77 -15.67
N PHE A 6 1.36 -24.70 -15.12
CA PHE A 6 0.66 -24.47 -13.84
C PHE A 6 1.61 -24.03 -12.72
N SER A 7 2.85 -24.55 -12.71
CA SER A 7 3.92 -24.14 -11.80
C SER A 7 4.38 -22.69 -11.97
N GLU A 8 4.29 -22.14 -13.18
CA GLU A 8 4.69 -20.78 -13.49
C GLU A 8 3.59 -19.79 -13.08
N LEU A 9 2.33 -20.16 -13.36
CA LEU A 9 1.15 -19.44 -12.88
C LEU A 9 1.11 -19.37 -11.36
N SER A 10 1.37 -20.48 -10.67
CA SER A 10 1.33 -20.51 -9.20
C SER A 10 2.45 -19.68 -8.57
N ARG A 11 3.66 -19.70 -9.14
CA ARG A 11 4.76 -18.82 -8.71
C ARG A 11 4.41 -17.35 -8.88
N ALA A 12 3.97 -16.96 -10.08
CA ALA A 12 3.58 -15.59 -10.35
C ALA A 12 2.43 -15.13 -9.44
N PHE A 13 1.44 -15.99 -9.21
CA PHE A 13 0.32 -15.72 -8.31
C PHE A 13 0.78 -15.52 -6.86
N ILE A 14 1.59 -16.43 -6.31
CA ILE A 14 2.06 -16.33 -4.92
C ILE A 14 2.91 -15.07 -4.73
N THR A 15 3.80 -14.76 -5.69
CA THR A 15 4.60 -13.54 -5.65
C THR A 15 3.73 -12.29 -5.70
N LEU A 16 2.77 -12.22 -6.62
CA LEU A 16 1.88 -11.07 -6.73
C LEU A 16 0.96 -10.94 -5.50
N PHE A 17 0.43 -12.05 -4.98
CA PHE A 17 -0.41 -12.09 -3.80
C PHE A 17 0.32 -11.58 -2.54
N ALA A 18 1.58 -11.99 -2.38
CA ALA A 18 2.44 -11.52 -1.28
C ALA A 18 2.80 -10.04 -1.43
N ILE A 19 3.02 -9.54 -2.65
CA ILE A 19 3.34 -8.12 -2.89
C ILE A 19 2.13 -7.21 -2.66
N ILE A 20 0.92 -7.63 -3.08
CA ILE A 20 -0.30 -6.83 -2.91
C ILE A 20 -0.70 -6.73 -1.42
N ASP A 21 -0.36 -7.73 -0.60
CA ASP A 21 -0.67 -7.81 0.83
C ASP A 21 -2.15 -7.52 1.18
N ILE A 22 -3.04 -8.32 0.58
CA ILE A 22 -4.49 -8.24 0.84
C ILE A 22 -4.81 -8.50 2.31
N THR A 23 -4.18 -9.50 2.94
CA THR A 23 -4.50 -9.90 4.32
C THR A 23 -4.07 -8.82 5.32
N GLY A 24 -2.88 -8.24 5.16
CA GLY A 24 -2.43 -7.10 5.95
C GLY A 24 -3.30 -5.88 5.76
N SER A 25 -3.91 -5.69 4.59
CA SER A 25 -4.79 -4.54 4.38
C SER A 25 -6.15 -4.64 5.11
N ILE A 26 -6.60 -5.82 5.56
CA ILE A 26 -7.94 -6.02 6.14
C ILE A 26 -8.15 -5.24 7.45
N PRO A 27 -7.30 -5.37 8.49
CA PRO A 27 -7.48 -4.63 9.75
C PRO A 27 -7.40 -3.12 9.56
N LEU A 28 -6.52 -2.67 8.66
CA LEU A 28 -6.39 -1.26 8.26
C LEU A 28 -7.71 -0.73 7.68
N ILE A 29 -8.32 -1.45 6.74
CA ILE A 29 -9.60 -1.05 6.14
C ILE A 29 -10.71 -1.07 7.21
N LEU A 30 -10.70 -2.06 8.11
CA LEU A 30 -11.70 -2.19 9.16
C LEU A 30 -11.62 -1.04 10.19
N SER A 31 -10.40 -0.60 10.55
CA SER A 31 -10.18 0.53 11.44
C SER A 31 -10.60 1.87 10.82
N LEU A 32 -10.45 2.04 9.51
CA LEU A 32 -10.99 3.19 8.79
C LEU A 32 -12.52 3.19 8.77
N LYS A 33 -13.13 2.01 8.57
CA LYS A 33 -14.59 1.85 8.59
C LYS A 33 -15.19 2.06 9.99
N SER A 34 -14.50 1.62 11.05
CA SER A 34 -14.94 1.84 12.44
C SER A 34 -14.88 3.31 12.85
N LYS A 35 -14.00 4.10 12.22
CA LYS A 35 -13.93 5.56 12.36
C LYS A 35 -15.03 6.33 11.59
N GLY A 36 -16.00 5.63 10.98
CA GLY A 36 -17.13 6.24 10.28
C GLY A 36 -16.80 6.76 8.88
N ILE A 37 -15.65 6.37 8.31
CA ILE A 37 -15.27 6.74 6.95
C ILE A 37 -15.98 5.80 5.98
N ASP A 38 -16.82 6.37 5.10
CA ASP A 38 -17.49 5.61 4.04
C ASP A 38 -16.52 5.37 2.88
N ILE A 39 -16.14 4.11 2.67
CA ILE A 39 -15.15 3.71 1.66
C ILE A 39 -15.89 3.18 0.44
N ASN A 40 -15.87 3.95 -0.66
CA ASN A 40 -16.39 3.47 -1.94
C ASN A 40 -15.32 2.60 -2.64
N PRO A 41 -15.51 1.27 -2.77
CA PRO A 41 -14.46 0.38 -3.26
C PRO A 41 -14.00 0.73 -4.68
N ILE A 42 -14.95 1.04 -5.57
CA ILE A 42 -14.67 1.33 -6.99
C ILE A 42 -13.80 2.58 -7.12
N LYS A 43 -14.19 3.67 -6.44
CA LYS A 43 -13.43 4.91 -6.49
C LYS A 43 -12.04 4.75 -5.88
N THR A 44 -11.95 4.10 -4.72
CA THR A 44 -10.68 3.87 -4.03
C THR A 44 -9.73 3.02 -4.87
N THR A 45 -10.22 1.93 -5.46
CA THR A 45 -9.40 1.07 -6.33
C THR A 45 -8.95 1.81 -7.60
N CYS A 46 -9.84 2.59 -8.24
CA CYS A 46 -9.45 3.39 -9.41
C CYS A 46 -8.37 4.43 -9.07
N VAL A 47 -8.48 5.10 -7.92
CA VAL A 47 -7.46 6.06 -7.46
C VAL A 47 -6.15 5.35 -7.16
N ALA A 48 -6.17 4.23 -6.43
CA ALA A 48 -4.98 3.44 -6.12
C ALA A 48 -4.29 2.94 -7.39
N LEU A 49 -5.05 2.47 -8.38
CA LEU A 49 -4.54 2.06 -9.69
C LEU A 49 -3.91 3.22 -10.45
N GLY A 50 -4.52 4.41 -10.42
CA GLY A 50 -3.96 5.63 -11.00
C GLY A 50 -2.63 6.02 -10.35
N ILE A 51 -2.57 6.00 -9.02
CA ILE A 51 -1.33 6.26 -8.26
C ILE A 51 -0.25 5.23 -8.60
N MET A 52 -0.61 3.95 -8.68
CA MET A 52 0.31 2.86 -9.02
C MET A 52 0.90 3.05 -10.42
N ILE A 53 0.07 3.33 -11.43
CA ILE A 53 0.55 3.57 -12.81
C ILE A 53 1.40 4.84 -12.87
N MET A 54 0.98 5.90 -12.19
CA MET A 54 1.76 7.14 -12.13
C MET A 54 3.14 6.90 -11.51
N PHE A 55 3.21 6.21 -10.37
CA PHE A 55 4.46 5.91 -9.70
C PHE A 55 5.33 4.93 -10.50
N LEU A 56 4.72 3.97 -11.21
CA LEU A 56 5.45 3.07 -12.10
C LEU A 56 6.19 3.83 -13.21
N LEU A 57 5.58 4.88 -13.78
CA LEU A 57 6.16 5.64 -14.88
C LEU A 57 7.08 6.78 -14.42
N LEU A 58 6.73 7.46 -13.32
CA LEU A 58 7.44 8.64 -12.83
C LEU A 58 8.37 8.37 -11.65
N GLY A 59 8.27 7.21 -10.99
CA GLY A 59 8.95 6.92 -9.72
C GLY A 59 10.46 7.15 -9.79
N GLU A 60 11.14 6.55 -10.77
CA GLU A 60 12.58 6.71 -10.97
C GLU A 60 12.98 8.17 -11.25
N ARG A 61 12.17 8.91 -12.00
CA ARG A 61 12.41 10.33 -12.29
C ARG A 61 12.29 11.20 -11.05
N ILE A 62 11.30 10.91 -10.20
CA ILE A 62 11.11 11.58 -8.91
C ILE A 62 12.31 11.29 -8.02
N MET A 63 12.78 10.04 -7.97
CA MET A 63 13.94 9.63 -7.17
C MET A 63 15.21 10.39 -7.58
N HIS A 64 15.46 10.49 -8.90
CA HIS A 64 16.61 11.23 -9.44
C HIS A 64 16.56 12.72 -9.12
N LEU A 65 15.37 13.34 -9.09
CA LEU A 65 15.21 14.74 -8.71
C LEU A 65 15.67 14.99 -7.26
N PHE A 66 15.40 14.05 -6.37
CA PHE A 66 15.84 14.11 -4.97
C PHE A 66 17.25 13.54 -4.74
N ASN A 67 17.94 13.13 -5.81
CA ASN A 67 19.28 12.51 -5.76
C ASN A 67 19.30 11.24 -4.88
N VAL A 68 18.22 10.47 -4.88
CA VAL A 68 18.08 9.23 -4.12
C VAL A 68 18.09 8.03 -5.07
N ASP A 69 18.79 6.97 -4.71
CA ASP A 69 18.80 5.71 -5.45
C ASP A 69 17.55 4.86 -5.15
N ILE A 70 17.13 4.04 -6.12
CA ILE A 70 16.02 3.07 -5.97
C ILE A 70 16.23 2.17 -4.74
N GLN A 71 17.47 1.76 -4.47
CA GLN A 71 17.80 0.89 -3.34
C GLN A 71 17.55 1.62 -2.01
N SER A 72 17.98 2.87 -1.89
CA SER A 72 17.76 3.67 -0.69
C SER A 72 16.28 3.94 -0.42
N PHE A 73 15.49 4.15 -1.48
CA PHE A 73 14.04 4.29 -1.36
C PHE A 73 13.35 3.01 -0.91
N ALA A 74 13.73 1.88 -1.49
CA ALA A 74 13.20 0.58 -1.10
C ALA A 74 13.48 0.30 0.38
N VAL A 75 14.69 0.63 0.87
CA VAL A 75 15.04 0.54 2.28
C VAL A 75 14.14 1.44 3.14
N ALA A 76 13.97 2.71 2.77
CA ALA A 76 13.08 3.63 3.49
C ALA A 76 11.62 3.13 3.52
N GLY A 77 11.10 2.66 2.38
CA GLY A 77 9.76 2.08 2.26
C GLY A 77 9.59 0.82 3.13
N SER A 78 10.63 -0.03 3.22
CA SER A 78 10.60 -1.21 4.08
C SER A 78 10.49 -0.85 5.57
N PHE A 79 11.12 0.25 6.01
CA PHE A 79 10.96 0.74 7.39
C PHE A 79 9.53 1.24 7.64
N VAL A 80 8.92 1.94 6.68
CA VAL A 80 7.52 2.39 6.80
C VAL A 80 6.57 1.19 6.90
N LEU A 81 6.72 0.20 6.02
CA LEU A 81 5.89 -1.02 6.05
C LEU A 81 6.12 -1.83 7.32
N PHE A 82 7.36 -1.91 7.81
CA PHE A 82 7.69 -2.58 9.07
C PHE A 82 7.01 -1.91 10.27
N ILE A 83 7.06 -0.57 10.36
CA ILE A 83 6.40 0.19 11.43
C ILE A 83 4.88 0.03 11.33
N MET A 84 4.31 0.05 10.13
CA MET A 84 2.89 -0.20 9.90
C MET A 84 2.48 -1.61 10.36
N ALA A 85 3.29 -2.63 10.06
CA ALA A 85 3.03 -3.99 10.53
C ALA A 85 3.11 -4.09 12.07
N LEU A 86 4.05 -3.37 12.71
CA LEU A 86 4.10 -3.28 14.18
C LEU A 86 2.86 -2.58 14.74
N GLU A 87 2.44 -1.47 14.14
CA GLU A 87 1.21 -0.74 14.49
C GLU A 87 0.00 -1.68 14.51
N MET A 88 -0.08 -2.54 13.49
CA MET A 88 -1.16 -3.51 13.32
C MET A 88 -1.12 -4.70 14.27
N ILE A 89 0.06 -5.24 14.58
CA ILE A 89 0.20 -6.39 15.49
C ILE A 89 0.00 -5.95 16.95
N LEU A 90 0.52 -4.77 17.31
CA LEU A 90 0.46 -4.24 18.68
C LEU A 90 -0.81 -3.41 18.95
N ASP A 91 -1.58 -3.07 17.91
CA ASP A 91 -2.78 -2.21 17.97
C ASP A 91 -2.52 -0.85 18.67
N VAL A 92 -1.34 -0.28 18.40
CA VAL A 92 -0.89 1.02 18.96
C VAL A 92 -0.82 2.05 17.84
N GLU A 93 -1.42 3.24 17.98
CA GLU A 93 -1.32 4.29 16.94
C GLU A 93 0.06 4.98 16.97
N ILE A 94 0.93 4.65 16.01
CA ILE A 94 2.25 5.30 15.83
C ILE A 94 2.11 6.53 14.91
N PHE A 95 1.32 6.40 13.84
CA PHE A 95 1.05 7.50 12.92
C PHE A 95 -0.18 8.30 13.39
N LYS A 96 0.04 9.33 14.22
CA LYS A 96 -1.03 10.21 14.71
C LYS A 96 -1.72 10.96 13.57
N ASN A 97 -2.95 10.58 13.26
CA ASN A 97 -3.82 11.37 12.39
C ASN A 97 -4.50 12.48 13.20
N ASN A 98 -3.91 13.68 13.21
CA ASN A 98 -4.49 14.89 13.79
C ASN A 98 -5.42 15.63 12.80
N GLY A 99 -6.15 14.89 11.96
CA GLY A 99 -7.17 15.47 11.09
C GLY A 99 -8.21 16.27 11.89
N PRO A 100 -8.95 17.19 11.25
CA PRO A 100 -9.88 18.05 11.96
C PRO A 100 -10.94 17.18 12.66
N LYS A 101 -10.85 17.10 13.99
CA LYS A 101 -11.97 16.67 14.81
C LYS A 101 -12.98 17.80 14.71
N ASN A 102 -14.12 17.52 14.06
CA ASN A 102 -15.29 18.39 13.90
C ASN A 102 -15.31 19.28 12.65
N VAL A 103 -16.03 18.80 11.63
CA VAL A 103 -17.01 19.59 10.85
C VAL A 103 -18.26 18.69 10.88
N GLY A 104 -19.14 18.76 11.88
CA GLY A 104 -20.01 19.88 12.16
C GLY A 104 -21.44 19.47 11.74
N ALA A 105 -22.28 19.18 12.73
CA ALA A 105 -23.75 18.98 12.71
C ALA A 105 -24.33 17.82 11.89
#